data_AF-C5BEQ6-F1
#
_entry.id   AF-C5BEQ6-F1
#
_cell.length_a   1.000
_cell.length_b   1.000
_cell.length_c   1.000
_cell.angle_alpha   90.00
_cell.angle_beta   90.00
_cell.angle_gamma   90.00
#
_symmetry.space_group_name_H-M   'P 1'
#
loop_
_entity.id
_entity.type
_entity.pdbx_description
1 polymer ?
#
loop_
_entity_poly.entity_id
_entity_poly.type
_entity_poly.pdbx_seq_one_letter_code
_entity_poly.pdbx_strand_id
1 'polypeptide(L)'
;MLGFMMAVVAAAVGYIGMKDSASRKYHKPVVIHLLSILMSLFSFFLVGIPSIAGDYLWGGIFILILYCCASMKVLPQLVNNQQYDKKNRSNLFVWEKYRTRQKQKAKSKAEKLNDEIISLRKLSDKNRQASYDITTFSDEHMVKNKTTIRKKKINKKKILESGRISFDYIDVDGNYTSREIDISDVDSVYLKGYCYLSNGYRTFRIDRIQGDIVCRDTGEILCD
;
A
#
# COMPACT_ATOMS: atom_id res chain seq x y z
N MET A 1 -40.34 -42.08 -4.28
CA MET A 1 -40.20 -40.85 -5.10
C MET A 1 -39.56 -39.67 -4.38
N LEU A 2 -39.93 -39.37 -3.13
CA LEU A 2 -39.39 -38.22 -2.38
C LEU A 2 -37.85 -38.22 -2.26
N GLY A 3 -37.23 -39.37 -2.04
CA GLY A 3 -35.76 -39.49 -1.96
C GLY A 3 -35.03 -39.14 -3.26
N PHE A 4 -35.64 -39.39 -4.43
CA PHE A 4 -35.04 -39.08 -5.72
C PHE A 4 -35.04 -37.56 -5.98
N MET A 5 -36.12 -36.87 -5.61
CA MET A 5 -36.20 -35.41 -5.72
C MET A 5 -35.19 -34.70 -4.83
N MET A 6 -34.99 -35.17 -3.60
CA MET A 6 -33.98 -34.60 -2.70
C MET A 6 -32.55 -34.82 -3.21
N ALA A 7 -32.27 -35.97 -3.83
CA ALA A 7 -30.97 -36.24 -4.44
C ALA A 7 -30.68 -35.32 -5.64
N VAL A 8 -31.68 -35.03 -6.48
CA VAL A 8 -31.54 -34.12 -7.62
C VAL A 8 -31.31 -32.67 -7.16
N VAL A 9 -32.02 -32.21 -6.13
CA VAL A 9 -31.83 -30.86 -5.56
C VAL A 9 -30.43 -30.73 -4.94
N ALA A 10 -29.99 -31.72 -4.16
CA ALA A 10 -28.65 -31.72 -3.58
C ALA A 10 -27.55 -31.70 -4.65
N ALA A 11 -27.71 -32.49 -5.73
CA ALA A 11 -26.78 -32.50 -6.85
C ALA A 11 -26.74 -31.15 -7.60
N ALA A 12 -27.90 -30.52 -7.80
CA ALA A 12 -27.97 -29.20 -8.45
C ALA A 12 -27.29 -28.11 -7.62
N VAL A 13 -27.48 -28.10 -6.29
CA VAL A 13 -26.83 -27.14 -5.39
C VAL A 13 -25.30 -27.38 -5.34
N GLY A 14 -24.87 -28.64 -5.29
CA GLY A 14 -23.44 -28.99 -5.34
C GLY A 14 -22.78 -28.58 -6.66
N TYR A 15 -23.46 -28.80 -7.78
CA TYR A 15 -22.96 -28.45 -9.12
C TYR A 15 -22.79 -26.93 -9.30
N ILE A 16 -23.73 -26.13 -8.78
CA ILE A 16 -23.62 -24.66 -8.78
C ILE A 16 -22.47 -24.19 -7.88
N GLY A 17 -22.23 -24.87 -6.75
CA GLY A 17 -21.13 -24.54 -5.84
C GLY A 17 -19.72 -24.82 -6.39
N MET A 18 -19.55 -25.87 -7.21
CA MET A 18 -18.22 -26.30 -7.69
C MET A 18 -17.72 -25.52 -8.91
N LYS A 19 -18.60 -24.95 -9.75
CA LYS A 19 -18.17 -24.32 -11.02
C LYS A 19 -17.46 -22.97 -10.83
N ASP A 20 -17.58 -22.32 -9.68
CA ASP A 20 -17.12 -20.94 -9.46
C ASP A 20 -16.08 -20.74 -8.33
N SER A 21 -15.32 -21.78 -7.97
CA SER A 21 -14.25 -21.69 -6.95
C SER A 21 -13.13 -20.66 -7.25
N ALA A 22 -13.08 -20.08 -8.46
CA ALA A 22 -12.06 -19.11 -8.84
C ALA A 22 -12.39 -17.63 -8.50
N SER A 23 -13.63 -17.29 -8.09
CA SER A 23 -14.08 -15.90 -7.92
C SER A 23 -14.72 -15.64 -6.53
N ARG A 24 -13.91 -15.73 -5.48
CA ARG A 24 -14.37 -15.83 -4.07
C ARG A 24 -14.84 -14.54 -3.36
N LYS A 25 -15.07 -13.40 -4.05
CA LYS A 25 -15.33 -12.12 -3.34
C LYS A 25 -16.75 -11.54 -3.40
N TYR A 26 -17.67 -12.01 -4.24
CA TYR A 26 -18.96 -11.33 -4.41
C TYR A 26 -20.24 -12.19 -4.31
N HIS A 27 -20.14 -13.50 -3.99
CA HIS A 27 -21.29 -14.41 -4.11
C HIS A 27 -22.11 -14.65 -2.84
N LYS A 28 -21.72 -14.09 -1.69
CA LYS A 28 -22.40 -14.36 -0.39
C LYS A 28 -23.89 -13.98 -0.35
N PRO A 29 -24.38 -12.86 -0.90
CA PRO A 29 -25.79 -12.48 -0.70
C PRO A 29 -26.76 -13.36 -1.50
N VAL A 30 -26.40 -13.77 -2.71
CA VAL A 30 -27.31 -14.53 -3.60
C VAL A 30 -27.58 -15.93 -3.06
N VAL A 31 -26.55 -16.60 -2.52
CA VAL A 31 -26.69 -17.95 -1.96
C VAL A 31 -27.57 -17.94 -0.70
N ILE A 32 -27.48 -16.89 0.12
CA ILE A 32 -28.33 -16.74 1.32
C ILE A 32 -29.80 -16.56 0.95
N HIS A 33 -30.10 -15.76 -0.09
CA HIS A 33 -31.48 -15.58 -0.56
C HIS A 33 -32.07 -16.88 -1.14
N LEU A 34 -31.29 -17.64 -1.91
CA LEU A 34 -31.73 -18.94 -2.43
C LEU A 34 -32.00 -19.95 -1.31
N LEU A 35 -31.14 -20.01 -0.28
CA LEU A 35 -31.33 -20.89 0.86
C LEU A 35 -32.59 -20.53 1.65
N SER A 36 -32.84 -19.23 1.83
CA SER A 36 -34.06 -18.71 2.47
C SER A 36 -35.33 -19.14 1.73
N ILE A 37 -35.35 -19.01 0.40
CA ILE A 37 -36.48 -19.43 -0.44
C ILE A 37 -36.74 -20.92 -0.27
N LEU A 38 -35.68 -21.73 -0.31
CA LEU A 38 -35.78 -23.18 -0.22
C LEU A 38 -36.30 -23.63 1.16
N MET A 39 -35.88 -22.97 2.24
CA MET A 39 -36.38 -23.24 3.59
C MET A 39 -37.84 -22.83 3.78
N SER A 40 -38.28 -21.71 3.18
CA SER A 40 -39.68 -21.31 3.19
C SER A 40 -40.55 -22.33 2.46
N LEU A 41 -40.13 -22.76 1.26
CA LEU A 41 -40.84 -23.80 0.50
C LEU A 41 -40.90 -25.14 1.26
N PHE A 42 -39.81 -25.52 1.93
CA PHE A 42 -39.77 -26.74 2.74
C PHE A 42 -40.73 -26.69 3.93
N SER A 43 -40.89 -25.51 4.55
CA SER A 43 -41.82 -25.31 5.66
C SER A 43 -43.28 -25.50 5.24
N PHE A 44 -43.64 -25.08 4.02
CA PHE A 44 -44.98 -25.31 3.44
C PHE A 44 -45.27 -26.80 3.18
N PHE A 45 -44.25 -27.62 2.92
CA PHE A 45 -44.42 -29.06 2.75
C PHE A 45 -44.55 -29.83 4.07
N LEU A 46 -43.96 -29.33 5.16
CA LEU A 46 -44.00 -29.97 6.48
C LEU A 46 -45.31 -29.71 7.25
N VAL A 47 -45.94 -28.55 7.03
CA VAL A 47 -47.29 -28.28 7.53
C VAL A 47 -48.26 -29.00 6.60
N GLY A 48 -48.34 -30.32 6.77
CA GLY A 48 -49.04 -31.25 5.90
C GLY A 48 -50.45 -30.79 5.55
N ILE A 49 -50.82 -30.96 4.29
CA ILE A 49 -52.16 -30.66 3.74
C ILE A 49 -53.20 -31.44 4.56
N PRO A 50 -54.00 -30.80 5.43
CA PRO A 50 -55.20 -31.44 5.93
C PRO A 50 -56.23 -31.40 4.80
N SER A 51 -56.93 -32.51 4.62
CA SER A 51 -57.90 -32.76 3.55
C SER A 51 -59.16 -31.89 3.63
N ILE A 52 -59.01 -30.56 3.51
CA ILE A 52 -60.12 -29.61 3.62
C ILE A 52 -60.21 -28.77 2.34
N ALA A 53 -61.41 -28.81 1.78
CA ALA A 53 -61.83 -28.36 0.46
C ALA A 53 -61.45 -26.91 0.08
N GLY A 54 -61.08 -26.73 -1.19
CA GLY A 54 -61.41 -25.57 -2.04
C GLY A 54 -60.65 -24.26 -1.82
N ASP A 55 -60.66 -23.72 -0.61
CA ASP A 55 -60.52 -22.27 -0.45
C ASP A 55 -59.06 -21.82 -0.24
N TYR A 56 -58.17 -22.72 0.16
CA TYR A 56 -56.76 -22.40 0.43
C TYR A 56 -55.87 -22.33 -0.82
N LEU A 57 -56.35 -22.84 -1.95
CA LEU A 57 -55.57 -22.85 -3.21
C LEU A 57 -55.36 -21.42 -3.73
N TRP A 58 -56.37 -20.57 -3.61
CA TRP A 58 -56.30 -19.17 -4.00
C TRP A 58 -55.38 -18.35 -3.08
N GLY A 59 -55.38 -18.63 -1.78
CA GLY A 59 -54.48 -17.98 -0.82
C GLY A 59 -53.01 -18.26 -1.12
N GLY A 60 -52.66 -19.51 -1.46
CA GLY A 60 -51.31 -19.87 -1.86
C GLY A 60 -50.85 -19.19 -3.15
N ILE A 61 -51.74 -19.13 -4.16
CA ILE A 61 -51.46 -18.43 -5.44
C ILE A 61 -51.25 -16.93 -5.19
N PHE A 62 -52.06 -16.30 -4.34
CA PHE A 62 -51.94 -14.88 -4.05
C PHE A 62 -50.61 -14.53 -3.35
N ILE A 63 -50.18 -15.36 -2.40
CA ILE A 63 -48.87 -15.20 -1.72
C ILE A 63 -47.72 -15.38 -2.73
N LEU A 64 -47.81 -16.35 -3.64
CA LEU A 64 -46.79 -16.60 -4.65
C LEU A 64 -46.68 -15.43 -5.66
N ILE A 65 -47.81 -14.85 -6.05
CA ILE A 65 -47.87 -13.65 -6.91
C ILE A 65 -47.25 -12.46 -6.19
N LEU A 66 -47.60 -12.20 -4.92
CA LEU A 66 -47.02 -11.11 -4.14
C LEU A 66 -45.49 -11.27 -3.97
N TYR A 67 -45.04 -12.50 -3.72
CA TYR A 67 -43.62 -12.83 -3.66
C TYR A 67 -42.91 -12.57 -4.99
N CYS A 68 -43.53 -13.00 -6.10
CA CYS A 68 -43.00 -12.77 -7.44
C CYS A 68 -42.91 -11.26 -7.76
N CYS A 69 -43.95 -10.50 -7.44
CA CYS A 69 -43.97 -9.04 -7.60
C CYS A 69 -42.91 -8.32 -6.75
N ALA A 70 -42.68 -8.76 -5.51
CA ALA A 70 -41.63 -8.21 -4.66
C ALA A 70 -40.24 -8.50 -5.21
N SER A 71 -40.00 -9.71 -5.73
CA SER A 71 -38.71 -10.10 -6.31
C SER A 71 -38.38 -9.34 -7.60
N MET A 72 -39.38 -8.99 -8.41
CA MET A 72 -39.18 -8.22 -9.65
C MET A 72 -38.71 -6.79 -9.42
N LYS A 73 -38.97 -6.18 -8.24
CA LYS A 73 -38.47 -4.83 -7.91
C LYS A 73 -36.99 -4.79 -7.51
N VAL A 74 -36.42 -5.92 -7.10
CA VAL A 74 -35.01 -5.98 -6.64
C VAL A 74 -34.03 -6.23 -7.80
N LEU A 75 -34.47 -6.91 -8.85
CA LEU A 75 -33.66 -7.26 -10.01
C LEU A 75 -33.03 -6.07 -10.78
N PRO A 76 -33.69 -4.90 -10.97
CA PRO A 76 -33.12 -3.79 -11.74
C PRO A 76 -31.85 -3.19 -11.12
N GLN A 77 -31.72 -3.24 -9.79
CA GLN A 77 -30.58 -2.66 -9.08
C GLN A 77 -29.29 -3.47 -9.28
N LEU A 78 -29.40 -4.79 -9.50
CA LEU A 78 -28.24 -5.66 -9.71
C LEU A 78 -27.65 -5.50 -11.12
N VAL A 79 -28.48 -5.25 -12.13
CA VAL A 79 -28.03 -5.06 -13.52
C VAL A 79 -27.22 -3.77 -13.68
N ASN A 80 -27.64 -2.67 -13.03
CA ASN A 80 -26.94 -1.39 -13.12
C ASN A 80 -25.55 -1.42 -12.46
N ASN A 81 -25.39 -2.21 -11.39
CA ASN A 81 -24.11 -2.38 -10.70
C ASN A 81 -23.08 -3.18 -11.53
N GLN A 82 -23.52 -4.10 -12.39
CA GLN A 82 -22.60 -4.83 -13.28
C GLN A 82 -21.99 -3.93 -14.36
N GLN A 83 -22.75 -2.96 -14.87
CA GLN A 83 -22.25 -2.01 -15.88
C GLN A 83 -21.23 -1.04 -15.29
N TYR A 84 -21.39 -0.66 -14.01
CA TYR A 84 -20.41 0.14 -13.28
C TYR A 84 -19.07 -0.61 -13.08
N ASP A 85 -19.10 -1.90 -12.74
CA ASP A 85 -17.88 -2.70 -12.54
C ASP A 85 -17.05 -2.86 -13.84
N LYS A 86 -17.72 -3.09 -14.98
CA LYS A 86 -17.04 -3.30 -16.27
C LYS A 86 -16.24 -2.07 -16.72
N LYS A 87 -16.78 -0.87 -16.53
CA LYS A 87 -16.10 0.41 -16.85
C LYS A 87 -14.91 0.68 -15.93
N ASN A 88 -14.99 0.24 -14.67
CA ASN A 88 -13.90 0.43 -13.72
C ASN A 88 -12.71 -0.52 -14.00
N ARG A 89 -12.98 -1.76 -14.43
CA ARG A 89 -11.92 -2.70 -14.84
C ARG A 89 -11.12 -2.23 -16.04
N SER A 90 -11.76 -1.64 -17.05
CA SER A 90 -11.04 -1.11 -18.21
C SER A 90 -10.11 0.04 -17.84
N ASN A 91 -10.53 0.90 -16.90
CA ASN A 91 -9.69 2.01 -16.41
C ASN A 91 -8.50 1.48 -15.61
N LEU A 92 -8.70 0.46 -14.77
CA LEU A 92 -7.61 -0.15 -13.98
C LEU A 92 -6.50 -0.69 -14.88
N PHE A 93 -6.86 -1.37 -15.98
CA PHE A 93 -5.89 -1.90 -16.94
C PHE A 93 -5.06 -0.80 -17.62
N VAL A 94 -5.69 0.33 -17.96
CA VAL A 94 -5.00 1.50 -18.54
C VAL A 94 -3.99 2.10 -17.55
N TRP A 95 -4.37 2.25 -16.28
CA TRP A 95 -3.49 2.76 -15.23
C TRP A 95 -2.30 1.85 -14.95
N GLU A 96 -2.51 0.54 -15.00
CA GLU A 96 -1.43 -0.44 -14.79
C GLU A 96 -0.40 -0.38 -15.93
N LYS A 97 -0.87 -0.25 -17.18
CA LYS A 97 0.00 -0.03 -18.36
C LYS A 97 0.76 1.29 -18.29
N TYR A 98 0.15 2.35 -17.76
CA TYR A 98 0.85 3.63 -17.53
C TYR A 98 1.94 3.48 -16.46
N ARG A 99 1.63 2.83 -15.34
CA ARG A 99 2.56 2.60 -14.23
C ARG A 99 3.77 1.78 -14.66
N THR A 100 3.60 0.75 -15.48
CA THR A 100 4.71 -0.07 -15.99
C THR A 100 5.63 0.74 -16.92
N ARG A 101 5.05 1.56 -17.82
CA ARG A 101 5.82 2.47 -18.69
C ARG A 101 6.65 3.47 -17.87
N GLN A 102 6.08 4.04 -16.81
CA GLN A 102 6.81 4.97 -15.94
C GLN A 102 7.96 4.28 -15.19
N LYS A 103 7.72 3.06 -14.66
CA LYS A 103 8.80 2.26 -14.04
C LYS A 103 9.92 1.92 -15.01
N GLN A 104 9.60 1.56 -16.26
CA GLN A 104 10.60 1.28 -17.29
C GLN A 104 11.40 2.53 -17.66
N LYS A 105 10.74 3.68 -17.84
CA LYS A 105 11.43 4.96 -18.08
C LYS A 105 12.36 5.33 -16.94
N ALA A 106 11.89 5.22 -15.68
CA ALA A 106 12.72 5.48 -14.50
C ALA A 106 13.93 4.53 -14.43
N LYS A 107 13.73 3.23 -14.70
CA LYS A 107 14.82 2.23 -14.74
C LYS A 107 15.85 2.57 -15.81
N SER A 108 15.42 2.88 -17.04
CA SER A 108 16.33 3.24 -18.14
C SER A 108 17.09 4.54 -17.87
N LYS A 109 16.47 5.50 -17.16
CA LYS A 109 17.14 6.76 -16.76
C LYS A 109 18.18 6.50 -15.67
N ALA A 110 17.88 5.66 -14.69
CA ALA A 110 18.82 5.27 -13.65
C ALA A 110 20.03 4.50 -14.20
N GLU A 111 19.80 3.62 -15.17
CA GLU A 111 20.87 2.87 -15.86
C GLU A 111 21.82 3.81 -16.61
N LYS A 112 21.29 4.76 -17.40
CA LYS A 112 22.10 5.79 -18.06
C LYS A 112 22.93 6.63 -17.08
N LEU A 113 22.34 7.00 -15.95
CA LEU A 113 23.01 7.80 -14.92
C LEU A 113 24.13 7.00 -14.24
N ASN A 114 23.92 5.70 -14.01
CA ASN A 114 24.96 4.81 -13.49
C ASN A 114 26.13 4.67 -14.48
N ASP A 115 25.84 4.53 -15.77
CA ASP A 115 26.89 4.46 -16.80
C ASP A 115 27.71 5.76 -16.86
N GLU A 116 27.04 6.91 -16.75
CA GLU A 116 27.70 8.22 -16.67
C GLU A 116 28.62 8.31 -15.44
N ILE A 117 28.13 7.93 -14.26
CA ILE A 117 28.94 7.89 -13.02
C ILE A 117 30.16 6.96 -13.18
N ILE A 118 29.99 5.78 -13.79
CA ILE A 118 31.08 4.84 -14.02
C ILE A 118 32.13 5.45 -14.96
N SER A 119 31.70 6.14 -16.02
CA SER A 119 32.63 6.79 -16.95
C SER A 119 33.39 7.95 -16.29
N LEU A 120 32.73 8.76 -15.46
CA LEU A 120 33.37 9.83 -14.68
C LEU A 120 34.40 9.28 -13.68
N ARG A 121 34.10 8.15 -13.02
CA ARG A 121 35.07 7.49 -12.13
C ARG A 121 36.32 7.04 -12.88
N LYS A 122 36.15 6.41 -14.05
CA LYS A 122 37.28 6.01 -14.91
C LYS A 122 38.14 7.19 -15.35
N LEU A 123 37.52 8.32 -15.71
CA LEU A 123 38.25 9.55 -16.05
C LEU A 123 39.02 10.11 -14.87
N SER A 124 38.41 10.12 -13.68
CA SER A 124 39.06 10.54 -12.43
C SER A 124 40.28 9.68 -12.10
N ASP A 125 40.14 8.35 -12.20
CA ASP A 125 41.24 7.41 -11.95
C ASP A 125 42.39 7.62 -12.94
N LYS A 126 42.07 7.83 -14.22
CA LYS A 126 43.06 8.15 -15.26
C LYS A 126 43.80 9.47 -14.97
N ASN A 127 43.08 10.49 -14.53
CA ASN A 127 43.68 11.78 -14.17
C ASN A 127 44.54 11.69 -12.89
N ARG A 128 44.11 10.89 -11.91
CA ARG A 128 44.89 10.62 -10.70
C ARG A 128 46.19 9.89 -11.02
N GLN A 129 46.16 8.94 -11.95
CA GLN A 129 47.36 8.23 -12.40
C GLN A 129 48.33 9.17 -13.14
N ALA A 130 47.82 10.03 -14.03
CA ALA A 130 48.62 11.07 -14.67
C ALA A 130 49.25 12.05 -13.65
N SER A 131 48.53 12.41 -12.59
CA SER A 131 49.07 13.23 -11.50
C SER A 131 50.15 12.51 -10.70
N TYR A 132 50.06 11.18 -10.53
CA TYR A 132 51.03 10.41 -9.75
C TYR A 132 52.37 10.25 -10.49
N ASP A 133 52.30 10.12 -11.83
CA ASP A 133 53.48 10.09 -12.71
C ASP A 133 54.19 11.46 -12.76
N ILE A 134 53.49 12.57 -12.51
CA ILE A 134 54.09 13.90 -12.37
C ILE A 134 54.77 14.05 -10.99
N THR A 135 54.18 13.52 -9.92
CA THR A 135 54.74 13.63 -8.56
C THR A 135 55.88 12.67 -8.25
N THR A 136 56.11 11.64 -9.07
CA THR A 136 57.26 10.73 -8.88
C THR A 136 58.59 11.32 -9.38
N PHE A 137 58.58 12.55 -9.90
CA PHE A 137 59.78 13.35 -10.16
C PHE A 137 59.95 14.53 -9.17
N SER A 138 59.11 14.61 -8.13
CA SER A 138 59.14 15.69 -7.13
C SER A 138 58.99 15.07 -5.76
N ASP A 139 60.15 14.74 -5.18
CA ASP A 139 60.35 14.17 -3.86
C ASP A 139 59.44 14.75 -2.76
N GLU A 140 59.13 13.84 -1.83
CA GLU A 140 58.96 14.09 -0.39
C GLU A 140 58.25 15.39 0.00
N HIS A 141 56.94 15.32 0.19
CA HIS A 141 56.17 15.94 1.29
C HIS A 141 54.73 16.12 0.82
N MET A 142 53.79 15.27 1.25
CA MET A 142 52.52 15.76 1.81
C MET A 142 51.62 14.64 2.38
N VAL A 143 51.55 14.65 3.71
CA VAL A 143 50.33 14.67 4.56
C VAL A 143 49.26 13.59 4.33
N LYS A 144 49.26 12.61 5.25
CA LYS A 144 48.15 11.70 5.54
C LYS A 144 47.01 12.46 6.24
N ASN A 145 46.00 12.94 5.51
CA ASN A 145 44.74 13.39 6.13
C ASN A 145 43.80 12.19 6.38
N LYS A 146 44.04 11.49 7.49
CA LYS A 146 43.00 10.66 8.14
C LYS A 146 42.05 11.62 8.84
N THR A 147 40.90 11.91 8.25
CA THR A 147 39.78 12.57 8.96
C THR A 147 39.28 11.65 10.07
N THR A 148 39.78 11.86 11.28
CA THR A 148 39.19 11.35 12.51
C THR A 148 37.79 11.95 12.64
N ILE A 149 36.75 11.15 12.36
CA ILE A 149 35.36 11.53 12.61
C ILE A 149 35.22 11.71 14.13
N ARG A 150 35.23 12.96 14.58
CA ARG A 150 34.97 13.35 15.97
C ARG A 150 33.52 12.96 16.24
N LYS A 151 33.29 12.01 17.16
CA LYS A 151 31.92 11.63 17.56
C LYS A 151 31.24 12.85 18.17
N LYS A 152 30.29 13.46 17.44
CA LYS A 152 29.54 14.64 17.91
C LYS A 152 28.76 14.25 19.17
N LYS A 153 28.97 14.98 20.27
CA LYS A 153 28.36 14.65 21.56
C LYS A 153 27.07 15.46 21.70
N ILE A 154 25.95 14.81 21.43
CA ILE A 154 24.64 15.46 21.48
C ILE A 154 24.12 15.54 22.92
N ASN A 155 23.68 16.73 23.34
CA ASN A 155 22.96 16.92 24.60
C ASN A 155 21.47 16.57 24.41
N LYS A 156 21.14 15.29 24.63
CA LYS A 156 19.78 14.74 24.41
C LYS A 156 18.68 15.53 25.12
N LYS A 157 18.92 15.95 26.37
CA LYS A 157 17.94 16.67 27.19
C LYS A 157 17.61 18.02 26.57
N LYS A 158 18.65 18.78 26.19
CA LYS A 158 18.49 20.10 25.57
C LYS A 158 17.73 20.02 24.24
N ILE A 159 18.01 18.99 23.43
CA ILE A 159 17.31 18.74 22.17
C ILE A 159 15.82 18.43 22.40
N LEU A 160 15.51 17.52 23.33
CA LEU A 160 14.11 17.16 23.59
C LEU A 160 13.28 18.36 24.09
N GLU A 161 13.91 19.26 24.85
CA GLU A 161 13.27 20.48 25.37
C GLU A 161 13.13 21.61 24.34
N SER A 162 13.84 21.57 23.21
CA SER A 162 13.83 22.66 22.22
C SER A 162 12.59 22.68 21.32
N GLY A 163 11.76 21.62 21.36
CA GLY A 163 10.55 21.51 20.54
C GLY A 163 10.86 21.34 19.06
N ARG A 164 11.20 22.44 18.37
CA ARG A 164 11.46 22.50 16.94
C ARG A 164 12.92 22.78 16.63
N ILE A 165 13.51 21.93 15.79
CA ILE A 165 14.92 22.05 15.38
C ILE A 165 15.08 22.01 13.87
N SER A 166 16.17 22.60 13.40
CA SER A 166 16.63 22.56 12.01
C SER A 166 18.04 22.01 11.92
N PHE A 167 18.30 21.17 10.91
CA PHE A 167 19.61 20.61 10.63
C PHE A 167 19.74 20.15 9.18
N ASP A 168 20.97 20.02 8.69
CA ASP A 168 21.23 19.44 7.37
C ASP A 168 21.43 17.92 7.48
N TYR A 169 20.89 17.18 6.51
CA TYR A 169 20.85 15.73 6.52
C TYR A 169 21.29 15.15 5.19
N ILE A 170 22.23 14.21 5.23
CA ILE A 170 22.60 13.40 4.07
C ILE A 170 21.85 12.05 4.10
N ASP A 171 21.10 11.75 3.05
CA ASP A 171 20.37 10.48 2.96
C ASP A 171 21.29 9.30 2.56
N VAL A 172 20.69 8.11 2.39
CA VAL A 172 21.41 6.90 1.96
C VAL A 172 21.99 7.01 0.55
N ASP A 173 21.39 7.84 -0.29
CA ASP A 173 21.77 8.05 -1.68
C ASP A 173 22.80 9.19 -1.83
N GLY A 174 23.17 9.84 -0.71
CA GLY A 174 24.11 10.94 -0.68
C GLY A 174 23.49 12.32 -0.91
N ASN A 175 22.16 12.43 -0.97
CA ASN A 175 21.50 13.71 -1.18
C ASN A 175 21.46 14.53 0.11
N TYR A 176 21.91 15.77 0.01
CA TYR A 176 21.86 16.75 1.08
C TYR A 176 20.49 17.43 1.09
N THR A 177 19.87 17.50 2.27
CA THR A 177 18.58 18.14 2.46
C THR A 177 18.55 18.86 3.80
N SER A 178 18.06 20.09 3.84
CA SER A 178 17.78 20.78 5.10
C SER A 178 16.45 20.30 5.66
N ARG A 179 16.42 19.96 6.95
CA ARG A 179 15.28 19.33 7.62
C ARG A 179 14.87 20.17 8.82
N GLU A 180 13.59 20.48 8.87
CA GLU A 180 12.92 21.04 10.04
C GLU A 180 12.01 19.97 10.62
N ILE A 181 12.15 19.70 11.92
CA ILE A 181 11.38 18.66 12.61
C ILE A 181 10.91 19.13 13.99
N ASP A 182 9.74 18.65 14.40
CA ASP A 182 9.30 18.69 15.81
C ASP A 182 9.70 17.36 16.47
N ILE A 183 10.48 17.45 17.55
CA ILE A 183 11.10 16.28 18.16
C ILE A 183 10.09 15.55 19.04
N SER A 184 10.06 14.22 18.87
CA SER A 184 9.28 13.33 19.73
C SER A 184 10.15 12.49 20.66
N ASP A 185 11.34 12.08 20.19
CA ASP A 185 12.23 11.19 20.93
C ASP A 185 13.67 11.28 20.40
N VAL A 186 14.65 11.09 21.29
CA VAL A 186 16.09 11.19 20.98
C VAL A 186 16.90 10.13 21.71
N ASP A 187 17.54 9.27 20.92
CA ASP A 187 18.44 8.23 21.38
C ASP A 187 19.91 8.61 21.16
N SER A 188 20.84 7.69 21.43
CA SER A 188 22.27 7.89 21.12
C SER A 188 22.58 7.81 19.62
N VAL A 189 21.70 7.21 18.84
CA VAL A 189 21.90 6.93 17.40
C VAL A 189 20.84 7.59 16.54
N TYR A 190 19.62 7.75 17.07
CA TYR A 190 18.45 8.16 16.30
C TYR A 190 17.77 9.40 16.89
N LEU A 191 17.23 10.21 16.01
CA LEU A 191 16.40 11.38 16.29
C LEU A 191 15.05 11.15 15.61
N LYS A 192 13.95 11.15 16.37
CA LYS A 192 12.61 10.84 15.87
C LYS A 192 11.71 12.07 16.03
N GLY A 193 10.97 12.40 14.99
CA GLY A 193 10.11 13.57 15.02
C GLY A 193 9.21 13.71 13.80
N TYR A 194 8.30 14.67 13.86
CA TYR A 194 7.49 15.07 12.74
C TYR A 194 8.31 15.94 11.79
N CYS A 195 8.54 15.49 10.56
CA CYS A 195 9.31 16.22 9.57
C CYS A 195 8.40 17.01 8.62
N TYR A 196 8.60 18.32 8.57
CA TYR A 196 7.80 19.22 7.74
C TYR A 196 8.02 19.02 6.25
N LEU A 197 9.26 18.72 5.83
CA LEU A 197 9.57 18.49 4.41
C LEU A 197 8.88 17.23 3.85
N SER A 198 8.63 16.22 4.69
CA SER A 198 7.93 14.99 4.29
C SER A 198 6.47 14.95 4.74
N ASN A 199 6.01 15.97 5.46
CA ASN A 199 4.70 16.05 6.09
C ASN A 199 4.33 14.78 6.88
N GLY A 200 5.23 14.32 7.76
CA GLY A 200 5.01 13.10 8.54
C GLY A 200 6.17 12.70 9.46
N TYR A 201 5.92 11.70 10.32
CA TYR A 201 6.91 11.19 11.27
C TYR A 201 8.06 10.44 10.58
N ARG A 202 9.29 10.77 10.99
CA ARG A 202 10.53 10.20 10.46
C ARG A 202 11.56 9.96 11.55
N THR A 203 12.48 9.05 11.25
CA THR A 203 13.63 8.72 12.09
C THR A 203 14.90 9.07 11.33
N PHE A 204 15.72 9.92 11.92
CA PHE A 204 16.99 10.38 11.38
C PHE A 204 18.13 9.75 12.17
N ARG A 205 19.17 9.30 11.48
CA ARG A 205 20.41 8.88 12.15
C ARG A 205 21.28 10.09 12.44
N ILE A 206 21.74 10.21 13.69
CA ILE A 206 22.56 11.31 14.17
C ILE A 206 23.88 11.41 13.38
N ASP A 207 24.48 10.28 13.01
CA ASP A 207 25.75 10.22 12.26
C ASP A 207 25.66 10.80 10.84
N ARG A 208 24.45 11.00 10.32
CA ARG A 208 24.19 11.59 9.00
C ARG A 208 23.73 13.04 9.05
N ILE A 209 23.55 13.59 10.25
CA ILE A 209 23.31 15.02 10.42
C ILE A 209 24.64 15.74 10.16
N GLN A 210 24.61 16.71 9.26
CA GLN A 210 25.76 17.51 8.86
C GLN A 210 25.65 18.89 9.51
N GLY A 211 26.79 19.42 9.95
CA GLY A 211 26.82 20.71 10.63
C GLY A 211 26.05 20.70 11.95
N ASP A 212 25.47 21.84 12.30
CA ASP A 212 24.86 22.10 13.61
C ASP A 212 23.35 21.89 13.64
N ILE A 213 22.86 21.47 14.79
CA ILE A 213 21.44 21.35 15.11
C ILE A 213 21.06 22.67 15.80
N VAL A 214 20.17 23.42 15.17
CA VAL A 214 19.76 24.73 15.63
C VAL A 214 18.31 24.68 16.12
N CYS A 215 18.05 25.19 17.32
CA CYS A 215 16.69 25.41 17.80
C CYS A 215 16.04 26.52 16.99
N ARG A 216 14.84 26.27 16.44
CA ARG A 216 14.16 27.27 15.59
C ARG A 216 13.51 28.38 16.39
N ASP A 217 13.14 28.10 17.63
CA ASP A 217 12.49 29.08 18.49
C ASP A 217 13.50 30.03 19.14
N THR A 218 14.69 29.54 19.52
CA THR A 218 15.71 30.34 20.22
C THR A 218 16.93 30.70 19.37
N GLY A 219 17.17 30.01 18.26
CA GLY A 219 18.39 30.13 17.46
C GLY A 219 19.63 29.51 18.11
N GLU A 220 19.48 28.86 19.26
CA GLU A 220 20.62 28.23 19.96
C GLU A 220 21.14 27.00 19.21
N ILE A 221 22.47 26.85 19.20
CA ILE A 221 23.14 25.62 18.74
C ILE A 221 23.09 24.58 19.86
N LEU A 222 22.69 23.35 19.51
CA LEU A 222 22.40 22.27 20.47
C LEU A 222 23.46 21.17 20.49
N CYS A 223 24.47 21.25 19.62
CA CYS A 223 25.50 20.24 19.48
C CYS A 223 26.89 20.87 19.30
N ASP A 224 27.80 20.51 20.19
CA ASP A 224 29.24 20.84 20.14
C ASP A 224 30.06 19.72 19.47
#